data_AF-A0A3D1IGI6-F1
#
_entry.id   AF-A0A3D1IGI6-F1
#
_cell.length_a   1.000
_cell.length_b   1.000
_cell.length_c   1.000
_cell.angle_alpha   90.00
_cell.angle_beta   90.00
_cell.angle_gamma   90.00
#
_symmetry.space_group_name_H-M   'P 1'
#
loop_
_entity.id
_entity.type
_entity.pdbx_description
1 polymer ?
#
loop_
_entity_poly.entity_id
_entity_poly.type
_entity_poly.pdbx_seq_one_letter_code
_entity_poly.pdbx_strand_id
1 'polypeptide(L)'
;MYAYFGNVGIFALDMAGEVVWEQRFDPAVTRLGWGPAASPVLHDDTLFIVNDNDNQSFVVALDAATGTERWRVDRNEGTNWSTPFVWQHDARTELVTAGSDQVRSYDLDGNELWRFSGLNTISIPQPFSANGLLYVTSGYVGDAVRPVFA
;
A
#
# COMPACT_ATOMS: atom_id res chain seq x y z
N MET A 1 17.07 8.42 -0.76
CA MET A 1 16.60 7.02 -0.91
C MET A 1 15.62 6.71 0.21
N TYR A 2 14.54 5.97 -0.03
CA TYR A 2 13.62 5.54 1.02
C TYR A 2 13.70 4.02 1.21
N ALA A 3 13.87 3.58 2.45
CA ALA A 3 13.93 2.17 2.81
C ALA A 3 12.86 1.87 3.85
N TYR A 4 11.93 0.98 3.51
CA TYR A 4 10.83 0.58 4.39
C TYR A 4 11.10 -0.82 4.94
N PHE A 5 11.06 -0.94 6.27
CA PHE A 5 11.28 -2.18 7.00
C PHE A 5 10.02 -2.60 7.75
N GLY A 6 8.84 -2.31 7.19
CA GLY A 6 7.60 -2.83 7.74
C GLY A 6 7.31 -2.32 9.14
N ASN A 7 7.19 -3.28 10.05
CA ASN A 7 6.95 -3.11 11.48
C ASN A 7 8.11 -2.47 12.27
N VAL A 8 9.16 -2.02 11.58
CA VAL A 8 10.23 -1.19 12.15
C VAL A 8 10.04 0.28 11.80
N GLY A 9 9.46 0.57 10.62
CA GLY A 9 9.31 1.93 10.09
C GLY A 9 9.97 2.14 8.73
N ILE A 10 9.95 3.39 8.28
CA ILE A 10 10.55 3.87 7.04
C ILE A 10 11.64 4.89 7.33
N PHE A 11 12.68 4.87 6.50
CA PHE A 11 13.89 5.67 6.66
C PHE A 11 14.18 6.38 5.34
N ALA A 12 14.45 7.67 5.41
CA ALA A 12 15.06 8.39 4.32
C ALA A 12 16.58 8.44 4.55
N LEU A 13 17.32 8.04 3.53
CA LEU A 13 18.77 8.03 3.52
C LEU A 13 19.29 8.97 2.44
N ASP A 14 20.39 9.65 2.71
CA ASP A 14 21.15 10.36 1.70
C ASP A 14 21.96 9.38 0.82
N MET A 15 22.78 9.91 -0.10
CA MET A 15 23.60 9.09 -0.99
C MET A 15 24.85 8.51 -0.32
N ALA A 16 25.20 8.99 0.88
CA ALA A 16 26.25 8.38 1.72
C ALA A 16 25.70 7.22 2.56
N GLY A 17 24.37 7.06 2.62
CA GLY A 17 23.69 6.06 3.44
C GLY A 17 23.39 6.54 4.86
N GLU A 18 23.51 7.84 5.13
CA GLU A 18 23.17 8.42 6.42
C GLU A 18 21.67 8.68 6.51
N VAL A 19 21.09 8.45 7.69
CA VAL A 19 19.65 8.67 7.92
C VAL A 19 19.38 10.18 8.01
N VAL A 20 18.57 10.67 7.07
CA VAL A 20 18.09 12.06 7.03
C VAL A 20 16.88 12.23 7.96
N TRP A 21 15.94 11.30 7.89
CA TRP A 21 14.80 11.20 8.79
C TRP A 21 14.31 9.75 8.87
N GLU A 22 13.59 9.42 9.94
CA GLU A 22 12.91 8.14 10.11
C GLU A 22 11.51 8.34 10.67
N GLN A 23 10.58 7.46 10.27
CA GLN A 23 9.25 7.35 10.85
C GLN A 23 9.04 5.91 11.30
N ARG A 24 8.85 5.71 12.61
CA ARG A 24 8.70 4.38 13.22
C ARG A 24 7.23 3.97 13.24
N PHE A 25 6.99 2.67 13.08
CA PHE A 25 5.67 2.08 13.26
C PHE A 25 5.73 1.02 14.35
N ASP A 26 4.66 0.90 15.12
CA ASP A 26 4.56 -0.12 16.14
C ASP A 26 4.53 -1.53 15.51
N PRO A 27 5.19 -2.52 16.13
CA PRO A 27 5.11 -3.88 15.66
C PRO A 27 3.68 -4.41 15.69
N ALA A 28 3.23 -4.97 14.56
CA ALA A 28 1.93 -5.61 14.45
C ALA A 28 2.07 -7.11 14.22
N VAL A 29 1.09 -7.87 14.73
CA VAL A 29 0.95 -9.28 14.39
C VAL A 29 0.66 -9.38 12.90
N THR A 30 1.27 -10.36 12.23
CA THR A 30 1.03 -10.64 10.82
C THR A 30 0.72 -12.12 10.64
N ARG A 31 0.06 -12.44 9.53
CA ARG A 31 -0.34 -13.81 9.20
C ARG A 31 0.85 -14.75 9.31
N LEU A 32 0.74 -15.70 10.24
CA LEU A 32 1.77 -16.71 10.54
C LEU A 32 3.16 -16.13 10.86
N GLY A 33 3.25 -14.85 11.23
CA GLY A 33 4.50 -14.15 11.51
C GLY A 33 5.35 -13.87 10.27
N TRP A 34 4.77 -13.84 9.06
CA TRP A 34 5.51 -13.63 7.80
C TRP A 34 6.02 -12.20 7.60
N GLY A 35 5.51 -11.24 8.38
CA GLY A 35 5.85 -9.84 8.26
C GLY A 35 5.21 -9.14 7.05
N PRO A 36 5.36 -7.82 6.95
CA PRO A 36 4.89 -7.02 5.81
C PRO A 36 5.88 -7.08 4.64
N ALA A 37 5.39 -6.82 3.42
CA ALA A 37 6.24 -6.80 2.21
C ALA A 37 5.83 -5.76 1.16
N ALA A 38 4.75 -5.01 1.39
CA ALA A 38 4.37 -3.92 0.50
C ALA A 38 5.48 -2.86 0.47
N SER A 39 5.81 -2.36 -0.72
CA SER A 39 6.81 -1.29 -0.88
C SER A 39 6.17 0.09 -0.69
N PRO A 40 6.94 1.11 -0.27
CA PRO A 40 6.47 2.49 -0.31
C PRO A 40 6.39 2.98 -1.75
N VAL A 41 5.48 3.91 -2.03
CA VAL A 41 5.35 4.58 -3.34
C VAL A 41 5.47 6.07 -3.16
N LEU A 42 6.40 6.67 -3.91
CA LEU A 42 6.57 8.12 -3.97
C LEU A 42 5.75 8.68 -5.14
N HIS A 43 4.97 9.71 -4.88
CA HIS A 43 4.36 10.54 -5.91
C HIS A 43 4.49 12.01 -5.49
N ASP A 44 5.12 12.80 -6.36
CA ASP A 44 5.51 14.18 -6.08
C ASP A 44 6.29 14.29 -4.76
N ASP A 45 5.74 15.01 -3.78
CA ASP A 45 6.31 15.24 -2.46
C ASP A 45 5.69 14.34 -1.37
N THR A 46 4.92 13.33 -1.77
CA THR A 46 4.19 12.44 -0.86
C THR A 46 4.65 10.99 -0.98
N LEU A 47 4.97 10.39 0.16
CA LEU A 47 5.35 9.00 0.29
C LEU A 47 4.21 8.19 0.90
N PHE A 48 3.61 7.30 0.11
CA PHE A 48 2.52 6.44 0.54
C PHE A 48 3.04 5.08 1.01
N ILE A 49 2.51 4.61 2.13
CA ILE A 49 2.84 3.31 2.71
C ILE A 49 1.54 2.60 3.06
N VAL A 50 1.43 1.35 2.61
CA VAL A 50 0.40 0.42 3.08
C VAL A 50 1.05 -0.55 4.06
N ASN A 51 0.45 -0.68 5.24
CA ASN A 51 0.80 -1.69 6.21
C ASN A 51 -0.47 -2.47 6.54
N ASP A 52 -0.69 -3.54 5.78
CA ASP A 52 -1.77 -4.48 6.04
C ASP A 52 -1.26 -5.59 6.99
N ASN A 53 -1.89 -5.72 8.15
CA ASN A 53 -1.48 -6.57 9.28
C ASN A 53 -2.72 -7.12 10.02
N ASP A 54 -2.52 -7.98 11.02
CA ASP A 54 -3.61 -8.64 11.77
C ASP A 54 -3.97 -7.91 13.09
N ASN A 55 -3.50 -6.68 13.29
CA ASN A 55 -3.89 -5.82 14.42
C ASN A 55 -4.79 -4.66 13.96
N GLN A 56 -4.18 -3.65 13.33
CA GLN A 56 -4.87 -2.52 12.72
C GLN A 56 -4.11 -2.14 11.44
N SER A 57 -4.65 -2.56 10.30
CA SER A 57 -4.12 -2.20 8.99
C SER A 57 -4.33 -0.71 8.73
N PHE A 58 -3.43 -0.11 7.97
CA PHE A 58 -3.51 1.30 7.62
C PHE A 58 -2.83 1.61 6.28
N VAL A 59 -3.27 2.71 5.68
CA VAL A 59 -2.51 3.45 4.68
C VAL A 59 -2.14 4.81 5.26
N VAL A 60 -0.90 5.24 5.05
CA VAL A 60 -0.40 6.52 5.54
C VAL A 60 0.30 7.27 4.42
N ALA A 61 0.12 8.57 4.39
CA ALA A 61 0.87 9.49 3.54
C ALA A 61 1.82 10.32 4.40
N LEU A 62 3.08 10.34 4.01
CA LEU A 62 4.13 11.13 4.65
C LEU A 62 4.61 12.20 3.69
N ASP A 63 4.98 13.35 4.22
CA ASP A 63 5.79 14.32 3.52
C ASP A 63 7.16 13.70 3.20
N ALA A 64 7.51 13.61 1.92
CA ALA A 64 8.70 12.88 1.48
C ALA A 64 10.02 13.57 1.90
N ALA A 65 9.99 14.88 2.19
CA ALA A 65 11.16 15.63 2.60
C ALA A 65 11.43 15.52 4.10
N THR A 66 10.37 15.39 4.92
CA THR A 66 10.48 15.45 6.39
C THR A 66 10.07 14.17 7.11
N GLY A 67 9.36 13.26 6.45
CA GLY A 67 8.78 12.07 7.07
C GLY A 67 7.52 12.34 7.90
N THR A 68 7.06 13.60 7.96
CA THR A 68 5.89 13.99 8.76
C THR A 68 4.62 13.39 8.17
N GLU A 69 3.77 12.81 9.01
CA GLU A 69 2.47 12.29 8.60
C GLU A 69 1.55 13.42 8.12
N ARG A 70 1.09 13.32 6.86
CA ARG A 70 0.09 14.21 6.26
C ARG A 70 -1.32 13.73 6.60
N TRP A 71 -1.54 12.43 6.45
CA TRP A 71 -2.78 11.76 6.80
C TRP A 71 -2.57 10.26 7.00
N ARG A 72 -3.53 9.64 7.69
CA ARG A 72 -3.62 8.20 7.90
C ARG A 72 -5.07 7.75 7.82
N VAL A 73 -5.28 6.60 7.17
CA VAL A 73 -6.59 5.95 7.10
C VAL A 73 -6.45 4.52 7.59
N ASP A 74 -7.25 4.19 8.60
CA ASP A 74 -7.41 2.83 9.08
C ASP A 74 -8.12 1.98 8.01
N ARG A 75 -7.60 0.77 7.80
CA ARG A 75 -8.12 -0.18 6.84
C ARG A 75 -8.67 -1.38 7.58
N ASN A 76 -9.90 -1.78 7.26
CA ASN A 76 -10.42 -3.07 7.67
C ASN A 76 -9.90 -4.13 6.70
N GLU A 77 -8.67 -4.58 6.93
CA GLU A 77 -7.93 -5.49 6.07
C GLU A 77 -7.04 -6.37 6.96
N GLY A 78 -6.93 -7.66 6.66
CA GLY A 78 -5.94 -8.53 7.30
C GLY A 78 -4.57 -8.40 6.64
N THR A 79 -3.58 -9.16 7.12
CA THR A 79 -2.23 -9.16 6.51
C THR A 79 -2.29 -9.37 4.99
N ASN A 80 -1.70 -8.43 4.25
CA ASN A 80 -1.55 -8.51 2.80
C ASN A 80 -0.22 -7.86 2.36
N TRP A 81 0.21 -8.16 1.13
CA TRP A 81 1.56 -7.83 0.65
C TRP A 81 1.59 -7.01 -0.64
N SER A 82 0.44 -6.55 -1.14
CA SER A 82 0.40 -5.72 -2.34
C SER A 82 1.00 -4.34 -2.08
N THR A 83 2.01 -3.97 -2.87
CA THR A 83 2.42 -2.56 -3.02
C THR A 83 1.23 -1.76 -3.54
N PRO A 84 0.96 -0.53 -3.02
CA PRO A 84 -0.05 0.35 -3.59
C PRO A 84 0.36 0.83 -4.98
N PHE A 85 -0.58 1.36 -5.76
CA PHE A 85 -0.31 1.88 -7.10
C PHE A 85 -0.92 3.27 -7.26
N VAL A 86 -0.12 4.23 -7.70
CA VAL A 86 -0.60 5.55 -8.06
C VAL A 86 -1.08 5.51 -9.51
N TRP A 87 -2.40 5.47 -9.68
CA TRP A 87 -3.04 5.42 -10.98
C TRP A 87 -3.39 6.84 -11.45
N GLN A 88 -2.68 7.30 -12.48
CA GLN A 88 -2.96 8.56 -13.14
C GLN A 88 -3.77 8.29 -14.42
N HIS A 89 -4.94 8.93 -14.52
CA HIS A 89 -5.79 8.88 -15.71
C HIS A 89 -6.46 10.23 -15.95
N ASP A 90 -7.16 10.39 -17.07
CA ASP A 90 -7.66 11.69 -17.54
C ASP A 90 -8.58 12.41 -16.56
N ALA A 91 -9.27 11.68 -15.67
CA ALA A 91 -10.18 12.30 -14.71
C ALA A 91 -9.50 12.71 -13.40
N ARG A 92 -8.48 11.99 -12.92
CA ARG A 92 -7.75 12.27 -11.67
C ARG A 92 -6.58 11.31 -11.44
N THR A 93 -5.80 11.60 -10.39
CA THR A 93 -4.83 10.69 -9.80
C THR A 93 -5.41 10.02 -8.56
N GLU A 94 -5.17 8.72 -8.41
CA GLU A 94 -5.69 7.93 -7.30
C GLU A 94 -4.63 6.98 -6.72
N LEU A 95 -4.69 6.72 -5.42
CA LEU A 95 -3.92 5.68 -4.75
C LEU A 95 -4.76 4.40 -4.66
N VAL A 96 -4.42 3.40 -5.48
CA VAL A 96 -5.07 2.10 -5.51
C VAL A 96 -4.35 1.13 -4.58
N THR A 97 -5.12 0.46 -3.73
CA THR A 97 -4.63 -0.54 -2.78
C THR A 97 -5.41 -1.84 -2.99
N ALA A 98 -4.69 -2.95 -3.13
CA ALA A 98 -5.31 -4.28 -3.16
C ALA A 98 -5.14 -4.95 -1.80
N GLY A 99 -6.24 -5.48 -1.27
CA GLY A 99 -6.32 -6.24 -0.04
C GLY A 99 -6.86 -7.66 -0.28
N SER A 100 -6.91 -8.46 0.77
CA SER A 100 -7.56 -9.77 0.76
C SER A 100 -9.09 -9.63 0.72
N ASP A 101 -9.63 -8.63 1.45
CA ASP A 101 -11.07 -8.38 1.52
C ASP A 101 -11.55 -7.41 0.44
N GLN A 102 -10.81 -6.31 0.23
CA GLN A 102 -11.23 -5.24 -0.68
C GLN A 102 -10.08 -4.63 -1.45
N VAL A 103 -10.38 -4.24 -2.69
CA VAL A 103 -9.63 -3.23 -3.42
C VAL A 103 -10.25 -1.88 -3.08
N ARG A 104 -9.41 -0.91 -2.73
CA ARG A 104 -9.83 0.46 -2.41
C ARG A 104 -9.00 1.45 -3.19
N SER A 105 -9.65 2.53 -3.60
CA SER A 105 -8.99 3.69 -4.17
C SER A 105 -9.21 4.91 -3.28
N TYR A 106 -8.15 5.69 -3.13
CA TYR A 106 -8.16 6.95 -2.39
C TYR A 106 -7.75 8.10 -3.31
N ASP A 107 -8.25 9.30 -3.06
CA ASP A 107 -7.58 10.50 -3.56
C ASP A 107 -6.25 10.71 -2.80
N LEU A 108 -5.48 11.72 -3.22
CA LEU A 108 -4.17 12.02 -2.61
C LEU A 108 -4.29 12.62 -1.20
N ASP A 109 -5.50 12.97 -0.76
CA ASP A 109 -5.80 13.49 0.58
C ASP A 109 -6.35 12.40 1.53
N GLY A 110 -6.44 11.15 1.05
CA GLY A 110 -6.86 9.99 1.83
C GLY A 110 -8.36 9.72 1.84
N ASN A 111 -9.17 10.43 1.04
CA ASN A 111 -10.60 10.13 0.95
C ASN A 111 -10.84 8.92 0.05
N GLU A 112 -11.63 7.95 0.52
CA GLU A 112 -12.02 6.80 -0.28
C GLU A 112 -12.90 7.25 -1.46
N LEU A 113 -12.50 6.90 -2.68
CA LEU A 113 -13.20 7.23 -3.91
C LEU A 113 -14.12 6.10 -4.37
N TRP A 114 -13.65 4.86 -4.25
CA TRP A 114 -14.39 3.66 -4.56
C TRP A 114 -13.75 2.44 -3.91
N ARG A 115 -14.53 1.37 -3.78
CA ARG A 115 -14.06 0.06 -3.34
C ARG A 115 -14.86 -1.06 -3.99
N PHE A 116 -14.24 -2.22 -4.14
CA PHE A 116 -14.92 -3.45 -4.51
C PHE A 116 -14.29 -4.67 -3.82
N SER A 117 -15.05 -5.75 -3.74
CA SER A 117 -14.61 -7.04 -3.21
C SER A 117 -14.56 -8.09 -4.31
N GLY A 118 -13.98 -9.25 -4.00
CA GLY A 118 -13.93 -10.38 -4.91
C GLY A 118 -12.51 -10.77 -5.32
N LEU A 119 -11.48 -10.23 -4.66
CA LEU A 119 -10.15 -10.84 -4.63
C LEU A 119 -10.15 -12.07 -3.72
N ASN A 120 -9.07 -12.84 -3.77
CA ASN A 120 -8.88 -14.03 -2.93
C ASN A 120 -8.04 -13.74 -1.68
N THR A 121 -7.75 -14.78 -0.88
CA THR A 121 -7.25 -14.63 0.49
C THR A 121 -5.82 -14.10 0.59
N ILE A 122 -5.11 -14.00 -0.54
CA ILE A 122 -3.75 -13.44 -0.64
C ILE A 122 -3.62 -12.71 -1.99
N SER A 123 -3.69 -11.38 -1.94
CA SER A 123 -3.52 -10.50 -3.11
C SER A 123 -2.15 -9.83 -3.10
N ILE A 124 -1.15 -10.49 -3.68
CA ILE A 124 0.23 -10.00 -3.76
C ILE A 124 0.50 -9.07 -4.95
N PRO A 125 -0.02 -9.31 -6.17
CA PRO A 125 0.35 -8.50 -7.33
C PRO A 125 -0.03 -7.02 -7.14
N GLN A 126 0.95 -6.14 -7.35
CA GLN A 126 0.71 -4.71 -7.41
C GLN A 126 -0.29 -4.41 -8.54
N PRO A 127 -1.33 -3.59 -8.31
CA PRO A 127 -2.12 -3.04 -9.39
C PRO A 127 -1.24 -2.30 -10.41
N PHE A 128 -1.68 -2.26 -11.66
CA PHE A 128 -1.01 -1.48 -12.70
C PHE A 128 -2.03 -1.00 -13.73
N SER A 129 -1.65 -0.04 -14.55
CA SER A 129 -2.51 0.45 -15.64
C SER A 129 -1.86 0.26 -17.00
N ALA A 130 -2.68 -0.05 -18.00
CA ALA A 130 -2.30 -0.11 -19.40
C ALA A 130 -3.54 0.11 -20.27
N ASN A 131 -3.37 0.72 -21.45
CA ASN A 131 -4.46 0.94 -22.42
C ASN A 131 -5.71 1.64 -21.83
N GLY A 132 -5.53 2.54 -20.86
CA GLY A 132 -6.63 3.26 -20.21
C GLY A 132 -7.42 2.45 -19.17
N LEU A 133 -6.96 1.23 -18.84
CA LEU A 133 -7.60 0.34 -17.86
C LEU A 133 -6.70 0.14 -16.63
N LEU A 134 -7.32 -0.16 -15.49
CA LEU A 134 -6.67 -0.50 -14.24
C LEU A 134 -6.78 -2.01 -14.01
N TYR A 135 -5.66 -2.70 -14.07
CA TYR A 135 -5.59 -4.13 -13.83
C TYR A 135 -5.35 -4.41 -12.36
N VAL A 136 -6.24 -5.21 -11.76
CA VAL A 136 -6.11 -5.71 -10.39
C VAL A 136 -6.24 -7.22 -10.40
N THR A 137 -5.29 -7.92 -9.80
CA THR A 137 -5.22 -9.39 -9.88
C THR A 137 -4.96 -9.99 -8.51
N SER A 138 -5.52 -11.17 -8.28
CA SER A 138 -5.15 -12.03 -7.16
C SER A 138 -5.14 -13.48 -7.65
N GLY A 139 -4.37 -14.36 -6.99
CA GLY A 139 -4.11 -15.67 -7.58
C GLY A 139 -3.43 -16.68 -6.69
N TYR A 140 -3.68 -16.65 -5.37
CA TYR A 140 -3.05 -17.59 -4.46
C TYR A 140 -3.31 -19.05 -4.88
N VAL A 141 -2.23 -19.84 -4.95
CA VAL A 141 -2.29 -21.21 -5.47
C VAL A 141 -3.19 -22.14 -4.63
N GLY A 142 -3.38 -21.81 -3.35
CA GLY A 142 -4.28 -22.53 -2.44
C GLY A 142 -5.76 -22.20 -2.60
N ASP A 143 -6.11 -21.14 -3.32
CA ASP A 143 -7.49 -20.72 -3.52
C ASP A 143 -8.06 -21.23 -4.86
N ALA A 144 -9.34 -21.62 -4.84
CA ALA A 144 -10.07 -22.08 -6.02
C ALA A 144 -10.43 -20.93 -6.98
N VAL A 145 -10.46 -19.69 -6.49
CA VAL A 145 -10.86 -18.48 -7.24
C VAL A 145 -9.61 -17.63 -7.53
N ARG A 146 -9.40 -17.29 -8.82
CA ARG A 146 -8.24 -16.52 -9.31
C ARG A 146 -8.69 -15.36 -10.19
N PRO A 147 -9.27 -14.32 -9.59
CA PRO A 147 -9.95 -13.24 -10.30
C PRO A 147 -8.94 -12.25 -10.89
N VAL A 148 -9.30 -11.69 -12.04
CA VAL A 148 -8.62 -10.59 -12.72
C VAL A 148 -9.68 -9.56 -13.10
N PHE A 149 -9.48 -8.31 -12.68
CA PHE A 149 -10.32 -7.17 -13.00
C PHE A 149 -9.54 -6.19 -13.89
N ALA A 150 -10.25 -5.50 -14.79
CA ALA A 150 -9.72 -4.49 -15.72
C ALA A 150 -10.73 -3.35 -15.88
#